data_AF-A0A5J4ZV10-F1
#
_entry.id   AF-A0A5J4ZV10-F1
#
_cell.length_a   1.000
_cell.length_b   1.000
_cell.length_c   1.000
_cell.angle_alpha   90.00
_cell.angle_beta   90.00
_cell.angle_gamma   90.00
#
_symmetry.space_group_name_H-M   'P 1'
#
loop_
_entity.id
_entity.type
_entity.pdbx_description
1 polymer ?
#
loop_
_entity_poly.entity_id
_entity_poly.type
_entity_poly.pdbx_seq_one_letter_code
_entity_poly.pdbx_strand_id
1 'polypeptide(L)'
;MSINYNPITLRTLELDVSSDASVASAVNTVIAKCGQIDVLVNNAGIGGPGPLAELSLDAIRKTYEINALGQLRMVQQVVPHMASRRSGSIVNVGSVVGRVPTPWAGSYCTSKAAVHAMSNTLRVELKPFERAGASQGSKSTDATVFAKHVVKKVLSPRPPKQIVFGHMTGLFAVLSWSPLWVRDLFFANRFKLNKKA
;
A
#
# COMPACT_ATOMS: atom_id res chain seq x y z
N MET A 1 36.50 -19.58 -17.19
CA MET A 1 35.05 -19.84 -17.07
C MET A 1 34.34 -18.58 -17.55
N SER A 2 33.98 -18.53 -18.83
CA SER A 2 33.41 -17.33 -19.46
C SER A 2 31.92 -17.28 -19.15
N ILE A 3 31.49 -16.30 -18.37
CA ILE A 3 30.07 -16.07 -18.09
C ILE A 3 29.47 -15.50 -19.39
N ASN A 4 28.73 -16.32 -20.13
CA ASN A 4 27.92 -15.86 -21.26
C ASN A 4 26.77 -15.01 -20.72
N TYR A 5 26.94 -13.69 -20.77
CA TYR A 5 25.82 -12.77 -20.57
C TYR A 5 25.02 -12.71 -21.87
N ASN A 6 23.78 -13.20 -21.85
CA ASN A 6 22.83 -12.82 -22.89
C ASN A 6 22.65 -11.29 -22.82
N PRO A 7 22.79 -10.56 -23.94
CA PRO A 7 22.64 -9.11 -23.93
C PRO A 7 21.22 -8.73 -23.52
N ILE A 8 21.10 -7.97 -22.43
CA ILE A 8 19.82 -7.45 -21.96
C ILE A 8 19.47 -6.23 -22.82
N THR A 9 18.28 -6.22 -23.41
CA THR A 9 17.77 -5.04 -24.12
C THR A 9 17.23 -4.04 -23.10
N LEU A 10 17.86 -2.86 -23.01
CA LEU A 10 17.39 -1.75 -22.18
C LEU A 10 16.64 -0.73 -23.05
N ARG A 11 15.47 -0.28 -22.57
CA ARG A 11 14.71 0.81 -23.18
C ARG A 11 14.22 1.74 -22.09
N THR A 12 14.27 3.04 -22.35
CA THR A 12 13.75 4.07 -21.45
C THR A 12 12.47 4.67 -22.03
N LEU A 13 11.58 5.10 -21.13
CA LEU A 13 10.37 5.82 -21.46
C LEU A 13 10.13 6.85 -20.37
N GLU A 14 9.72 8.04 -20.76
CA GLU A 14 9.33 9.07 -19.80
C GLU A 14 8.05 8.66 -19.07
N LEU A 15 8.04 8.83 -17.75
CA LEU A 15 6.94 8.46 -16.88
C LEU A 15 6.92 9.36 -15.65
N ASP A 16 5.87 10.17 -15.55
CA ASP A 16 5.51 10.86 -14.32
C ASP A 16 4.44 10.06 -13.57
N VAL A 17 4.84 9.43 -12.48
CA VAL A 17 3.94 8.61 -11.65
C VAL A 17 2.85 9.44 -10.96
N SER A 18 2.97 10.78 -10.90
CA SER A 18 1.92 11.66 -10.36
C SER A 18 0.81 11.99 -11.36
N SER A 19 0.94 11.56 -12.62
CA SER A 19 -0.01 11.85 -13.71
C SER A 19 -0.68 10.59 -14.24
N ASP A 20 -2.01 10.54 -14.18
CA ASP A 20 -2.81 9.43 -14.74
C ASP A 20 -2.55 9.24 -16.24
N ALA A 21 -2.47 10.35 -16.99
CA ALA A 21 -2.23 10.32 -18.43
C ALA A 21 -0.83 9.79 -18.77
N SER A 22 0.19 10.20 -18.00
CA SER A 22 1.57 9.72 -18.19
C SER A 22 1.67 8.22 -17.90
N VAL A 23 1.08 7.76 -16.79
CA VAL A 23 1.04 6.34 -16.42
C VAL A 23 0.32 5.50 -17.48
N ALA A 24 -0.87 5.92 -17.90
CA ALA A 24 -1.63 5.20 -18.91
C ALA A 24 -0.88 5.10 -20.24
N SER A 25 -0.31 6.23 -20.71
CA SER A 25 0.49 6.28 -21.93
C SER A 25 1.71 5.35 -21.86
N ALA A 26 2.43 5.38 -20.74
CA ALA A 26 3.62 4.57 -20.55
C ALA A 26 3.31 3.06 -20.55
N VAL A 27 2.31 2.64 -19.76
CA VAL A 27 1.90 1.23 -19.70
C VAL A 27 1.40 0.74 -21.05
N ASN A 28 0.56 1.51 -21.73
CA ASN A 28 0.06 1.15 -23.06
C ASN A 28 1.20 1.02 -24.08
N THR A 29 2.18 1.93 -24.04
CA THR A 29 3.36 1.88 -24.91
C THR A 29 4.19 0.61 -24.66
N VAL A 30 4.41 0.24 -23.41
CA VAL A 30 5.14 -0.99 -23.06
C VAL A 30 4.37 -2.23 -23.52
N ILE A 31 3.07 -2.30 -23.26
CA ILE A 31 2.23 -3.43 -23.72
C ILE A 31 2.24 -3.54 -25.25
N ALA A 32 2.10 -2.43 -25.98
CA ALA A 32 2.12 -2.43 -27.43
C ALA A 32 3.46 -2.92 -28.02
N LYS A 33 4.59 -2.61 -27.36
CA LYS A 33 5.94 -2.95 -27.84
C LYS A 33 6.45 -4.30 -27.36
N CYS A 34 6.05 -4.73 -26.16
CA CYS A 34 6.59 -5.91 -25.48
C CYS A 34 5.55 -7.01 -25.27
N GLY A 35 4.27 -6.76 -25.57
CA GLY A 35 3.15 -7.68 -25.40
C GLY A 35 2.67 -7.81 -23.95
N GLN A 36 3.59 -7.77 -22.98
CA GLN A 36 3.26 -7.97 -21.57
C GLN A 36 4.22 -7.24 -20.61
N ILE A 37 3.80 -7.14 -19.35
CA ILE A 37 4.61 -6.67 -18.22
C ILE A 37 4.65 -7.77 -17.18
N ASP A 38 5.76 -8.50 -17.05
CA ASP A 38 5.89 -9.60 -16.10
C ASP A 38 6.11 -9.12 -14.66
N VAL A 39 6.91 -8.08 -14.50
CA VAL A 39 7.24 -7.50 -13.20
C VAL A 39 7.06 -5.99 -13.26
N LEU A 40 6.33 -5.44 -12.30
CA LEU A 40 6.29 -4.01 -12.03
C LEU A 40 7.15 -3.71 -10.81
N VAL A 41 8.16 -2.85 -10.95
CA VAL A 41 8.97 -2.36 -9.83
C VAL A 41 8.66 -0.88 -9.60
N ASN A 42 7.85 -0.61 -8.57
CA ASN A 42 7.48 0.73 -8.14
C ASN A 42 8.57 1.30 -7.23
N ASN A 43 9.53 2.01 -7.83
CA ASN A 43 10.65 2.63 -7.12
C ASN A 43 10.50 4.14 -6.90
N ALA A 44 9.83 4.85 -7.81
CA ALA A 44 9.75 6.31 -7.78
C ALA A 44 9.37 6.84 -6.39
N GLY A 45 10.07 7.88 -5.96
CA GLY A 45 9.86 8.51 -4.67
C GLY A 45 10.68 9.77 -4.48
N ILE A 46 10.12 10.71 -3.74
CA ILE A 46 10.78 11.92 -3.28
C ILE A 46 10.85 11.95 -1.76
N GLY A 47 11.82 12.71 -1.23
CA GLY A 47 11.86 13.03 0.18
C GLY A 47 10.75 13.99 0.60
N GLY A 48 10.90 14.51 1.81
CA GLY A 48 10.06 15.56 2.37
C GLY A 48 10.66 16.02 3.69
N PRO A 49 11.85 16.64 3.66
CA PRO A 49 12.55 17.04 4.86
C PRO A 49 11.81 18.19 5.55
N GLY A 50 11.65 18.10 6.87
CA GLY A 50 11.09 19.17 7.69
C GLY A 50 10.31 18.66 8.90
N PRO A 51 10.12 19.50 9.92
CA PRO A 51 9.20 19.22 11.02
C PRO A 51 7.79 19.02 10.47
N LEU A 52 7.15 17.89 10.80
CA LEU A 52 5.84 17.55 10.23
C LEU A 52 4.76 18.59 10.55
N ALA A 53 4.87 19.26 11.70
CA ALA A 53 3.94 20.30 12.14
C ALA A 53 4.11 21.64 11.39
N GLU A 54 5.25 21.85 10.72
CA GLU A 54 5.59 23.12 10.04
C GLU A 54 5.57 22.99 8.52
N LEU A 55 5.62 21.76 8.00
CA LEU A 55 5.52 21.51 6.56
C LEU A 55 4.16 21.97 6.02
N SER A 56 4.19 22.67 4.88
CA SER A 56 2.96 22.99 4.18
C SER A 56 2.24 21.70 3.75
N LEU A 57 0.90 21.73 3.80
CA LEU A 57 0.11 20.60 3.34
C LEU A 57 0.35 20.29 1.87
N ASP A 58 0.70 21.28 1.04
CA ASP A 58 1.04 21.06 -0.36
C ASP A 58 2.34 20.27 -0.54
N ALA A 59 3.35 20.54 0.28
CA ALA A 59 4.58 19.73 0.28
C ALA A 59 4.29 18.28 0.70
N ILE A 60 3.48 18.10 1.75
CA ILE A 60 3.06 16.77 2.23
C ILE A 60 2.26 16.04 1.15
N ARG A 61 1.30 16.71 0.51
CA ARG A 61 0.49 16.16 -0.59
C ARG A 61 1.39 15.72 -1.74
N LYS A 62 2.35 16.54 -2.16
CA LYS A 62 3.30 16.18 -3.23
C LYS A 62 4.10 14.92 -2.89
N THR A 63 4.60 14.80 -1.66
CA THR A 63 5.30 13.58 -1.21
C THR A 63 4.39 12.37 -1.25
N TYR A 64 3.14 12.48 -0.79
CA TYR A 64 2.15 11.40 -0.86
C TYR A 64 1.76 11.02 -2.29
N GLU A 65 1.55 12.03 -3.13
CA GLU A 65 1.13 11.89 -4.51
C GLU A 65 2.14 11.03 -5.29
N ILE A 66 3.44 11.28 -5.08
CA ILE A 66 4.49 10.52 -5.77
C ILE A 66 4.76 9.19 -5.06
N ASN A 67 4.95 9.19 -3.73
CA ASN A 67 5.49 8.03 -3.02
C ASN A 67 4.47 6.92 -2.81
N ALA A 68 3.19 7.28 -2.61
CA ALA A 68 2.13 6.35 -2.27
C ALA A 68 1.12 6.24 -3.43
N LEU A 69 0.51 7.35 -3.82
CA LEU A 69 -0.52 7.34 -4.86
C LEU A 69 0.06 7.02 -6.24
N GLY A 70 1.25 7.50 -6.58
CA GLY A 70 1.92 7.17 -7.83
C GLY A 70 2.23 5.68 -7.96
N GLN A 71 2.63 5.03 -6.85
CA GLN A 71 2.79 3.57 -6.84
C GLN A 71 1.44 2.86 -7.00
N LEU A 72 0.39 3.30 -6.30
CA LEU A 72 -0.95 2.74 -6.43
C LEU A 72 -1.50 2.89 -7.87
N ARG A 73 -1.30 4.05 -8.48
CA ARG A 73 -1.69 4.36 -9.85
C ARG A 73 -1.04 3.41 -10.86
N MET A 74 0.27 3.18 -10.72
CA MET A 74 0.97 2.15 -11.52
C MET A 74 0.40 0.75 -11.29
N VAL A 75 0.09 0.38 -10.03
CA VAL A 75 -0.56 -0.91 -9.72
C VAL A 75 -1.91 -1.01 -10.43
N GLN A 76 -2.78 -0.01 -10.28
CA GLN A 76 -4.13 -0.01 -10.87
C GLN A 76 -4.08 -0.12 -12.39
N GLN A 77 -3.09 0.49 -13.04
CA GLN A 77 -2.93 0.42 -14.49
C GLN A 77 -2.39 -0.94 -14.97
N VAL A 78 -1.48 -1.56 -14.22
CA VAL A 78 -0.82 -2.81 -14.63
C VAL A 78 -1.63 -4.06 -14.23
N VAL A 79 -2.33 -4.03 -13.10
CA VAL A 79 -3.07 -5.18 -12.55
C VAL A 79 -4.05 -5.81 -13.53
N PRO A 80 -4.86 -5.07 -14.33
CA PRO A 80 -5.76 -5.68 -15.31
C PRO A 80 -5.03 -6.62 -16.29
N HIS A 81 -3.83 -6.25 -16.74
CA HIS A 81 -3.01 -7.06 -17.63
C HIS A 81 -2.38 -8.28 -16.95
N MET A 82 -2.07 -8.19 -15.65
CA MET A 82 -1.59 -9.33 -14.86
C MET A 82 -2.71 -10.30 -14.49
N ALA A 83 -3.88 -9.76 -14.12
CA ALA A 83 -5.04 -10.53 -13.69
C ALA A 83 -5.62 -11.38 -14.83
N SER A 84 -5.69 -10.85 -16.07
CA SER A 84 -6.20 -11.57 -17.23
C SER A 84 -5.40 -12.85 -17.53
N ARG A 85 -4.08 -12.82 -17.30
CA ARG A 85 -3.16 -13.95 -17.48
C ARG A 85 -2.87 -14.73 -16.19
N ARG A 86 -3.45 -14.31 -15.05
CA ARG A 86 -3.24 -14.90 -13.71
C ARG A 86 -1.76 -15.04 -13.33
N SER A 87 -0.94 -14.10 -13.79
CA SER A 87 0.52 -14.14 -13.69
C SER A 87 1.06 -12.72 -13.58
N GLY A 88 2.16 -12.54 -12.86
CA GLY A 88 2.83 -11.25 -12.66
C GLY A 88 3.25 -11.01 -11.22
N SER A 89 4.20 -10.10 -11.04
CA SER A 89 4.69 -9.70 -9.72
C SER A 89 4.81 -8.18 -9.61
N ILE A 90 4.45 -7.66 -8.44
CA ILE A 90 4.53 -6.23 -8.12
C ILE A 90 5.49 -6.07 -6.94
N VAL A 91 6.54 -5.27 -7.14
CA VAL A 91 7.54 -4.93 -6.13
C VAL A 91 7.40 -3.45 -5.82
N ASN A 92 6.82 -3.13 -4.65
CA ASN A 92 6.73 -1.75 -4.16
C ASN A 92 7.92 -1.45 -3.24
N VAL A 93 8.73 -0.46 -3.62
CA VAL A 93 9.89 -0.05 -2.82
C VAL A 93 9.43 0.81 -1.64
N GLY A 94 9.40 0.19 -0.47
CA GLY A 94 9.12 0.85 0.81
C GLY A 94 10.35 1.53 1.43
N SER A 95 10.29 1.82 2.73
CA SER A 95 11.45 2.25 3.51
C SER A 95 11.35 1.76 4.96
N VAL A 96 12.49 1.59 5.63
CA VAL A 96 12.54 1.25 7.06
C VAL A 96 11.84 2.31 7.90
N VAL A 97 11.91 3.58 7.49
CA VAL A 97 11.25 4.68 8.21
C VAL A 97 9.73 4.68 8.10
N GLY A 98 9.17 3.88 7.18
CA GLY A 98 7.75 3.56 7.17
C GLY A 98 7.31 2.65 8.32
N ARG A 99 8.27 1.99 9.00
CA ARG A 99 8.04 1.18 10.22
C ARG A 99 8.55 1.87 11.47
N VAL A 100 9.70 2.54 11.36
CA VAL A 100 10.34 3.27 12.47
C VAL A 100 10.53 4.73 12.04
N PRO A 101 9.52 5.59 12.21
CA PRO A 101 9.59 6.98 11.77
C PRO A 101 10.71 7.74 12.49
N THR A 102 11.39 8.63 11.76
CA THR A 102 12.45 9.49 12.29
C THR A 102 12.03 10.96 12.29
N PRO A 103 12.55 11.78 13.21
CA PRO A 103 12.32 13.23 13.18
C PRO A 103 12.76 13.87 11.85
N TRP A 104 12.14 15.00 11.51
CA TRP A 104 12.39 15.79 10.29
C TRP A 104 12.16 15.09 8.94
N ALA A 105 11.52 13.93 8.94
CA ALA A 105 11.13 13.22 7.72
C ALA A 105 9.67 12.76 7.75
N GLY A 106 8.81 13.47 8.50
CA GLY A 106 7.46 13.01 8.81
C GLY A 106 6.59 12.70 7.59
N SER A 107 6.61 13.57 6.56
CA SER A 107 5.85 13.35 5.32
C SER A 107 6.35 12.13 4.54
N TYR A 108 7.67 11.94 4.51
CA TYR A 108 8.29 10.78 3.89
C TYR A 108 7.99 9.48 4.66
N CYS A 109 8.15 9.48 5.99
CA CYS A 109 7.88 8.32 6.84
C CYS A 109 6.43 7.86 6.69
N THR A 110 5.48 8.80 6.76
CA THR A 110 4.04 8.51 6.68
C THR A 110 3.63 8.03 5.29
N SER A 111 4.17 8.62 4.21
CA SER A 111 3.94 8.11 2.84
C SER A 111 4.51 6.70 2.63
N LYS A 112 5.68 6.36 3.20
CA LYS A 112 6.25 5.01 3.12
C LYS A 112 5.55 4.00 4.04
N ALA A 113 4.97 4.44 5.15
CA ALA A 113 4.07 3.62 5.96
C ALA A 113 2.81 3.25 5.16
N ALA A 114 2.26 4.20 4.39
CA ALA A 114 1.14 3.93 3.48
C ALA A 114 1.51 2.88 2.42
N VAL A 115 2.71 2.94 1.84
CA VAL A 115 3.20 1.91 0.90
C VAL A 115 3.24 0.51 1.53
N HIS A 116 3.67 0.40 2.79
CA HIS A 116 3.69 -0.88 3.51
C HIS A 116 2.30 -1.44 3.75
N ALA A 117 1.36 -0.59 4.18
CA ALA A 117 -0.04 -0.97 4.38
C ALA A 117 -0.67 -1.40 3.04
N MET A 118 -0.54 -0.57 2.00
CA MET A 118 -1.02 -0.84 0.65
C MET A 118 -0.50 -2.17 0.11
N SER A 119 0.81 -2.43 0.20
CA SER A 119 1.40 -3.69 -0.29
C SER A 119 0.87 -4.92 0.46
N ASN A 120 0.59 -4.77 1.76
CA ASN A 120 -0.01 -5.84 2.55
C ASN A 120 -1.45 -6.12 2.17
N THR A 121 -2.22 -5.08 1.88
CA THR A 121 -3.60 -5.16 1.46
C THR A 121 -3.71 -5.77 0.05
N LEU A 122 -2.93 -5.27 -0.91
CA LEU A 122 -2.93 -5.77 -2.29
C LEU A 122 -2.61 -7.27 -2.39
N ARG A 123 -1.74 -7.79 -1.52
CA ARG A 123 -1.41 -9.24 -1.48
C ARG A 123 -2.64 -10.12 -1.24
N VAL A 124 -3.61 -9.61 -0.49
CA VAL A 124 -4.89 -10.27 -0.22
C VAL A 124 -5.85 -9.92 -1.35
N GLU A 125 -6.15 -8.63 -1.55
CA GLU A 125 -7.18 -8.18 -2.51
C GLU A 125 -7.00 -8.58 -3.98
N LEU A 126 -5.77 -8.84 -4.44
CA LEU A 126 -5.52 -9.26 -5.83
C LEU A 126 -5.81 -10.75 -6.08
N LYS A 127 -6.26 -11.48 -5.07
CA LYS A 127 -6.78 -12.83 -5.24
C LYS A 127 -8.29 -12.75 -5.64
N PRO A 128 -8.73 -13.41 -6.73
CA PRO A 128 -10.06 -13.18 -7.33
C PRO A 128 -11.28 -13.42 -6.43
N PHE A 129 -11.23 -14.38 -5.50
CA PHE A 129 -12.37 -14.75 -4.65
C PHE A 129 -12.61 -13.78 -3.47
N GLU A 130 -11.74 -12.79 -3.27
CA GLU A 130 -11.64 -12.06 -2.00
C GLU A 130 -12.39 -10.73 -2.00
N ARG A 131 -12.46 -10.08 -3.17
CA ARG A 131 -13.15 -8.78 -3.36
C ARG A 131 -14.64 -8.83 -3.03
N ALA A 132 -15.31 -9.96 -3.26
CA ALA A 132 -16.76 -10.08 -3.08
C ALA A 132 -17.20 -10.21 -1.61
N GLY A 133 -16.33 -10.68 -0.70
CA GLY A 133 -16.73 -11.07 0.67
C GLY A 133 -16.39 -10.08 1.78
N ALA A 134 -15.55 -9.06 1.52
CA ALA A 134 -14.94 -8.25 2.59
C ALA A 134 -15.72 -6.99 3.01
N SER A 135 -16.54 -6.41 2.13
CA SER A 135 -17.06 -5.04 2.31
C SER A 135 -18.48 -4.93 2.93
N GLN A 136 -19.13 -6.05 3.29
CA GLN A 136 -20.57 -6.06 3.62
C GLN A 136 -20.90 -6.72 4.96
N GLY A 137 -20.33 -6.24 6.06
CA GLY A 137 -20.57 -6.78 7.41
C GLY A 137 -21.36 -5.83 8.32
N SER A 138 -22.38 -6.34 9.02
CA SER A 138 -23.26 -5.59 9.94
C SER A 138 -22.65 -5.20 11.30
N LYS A 139 -21.32 -5.36 11.50
CA LYS A 139 -20.63 -5.18 12.78
C LYS A 139 -19.68 -3.97 12.83
N SER A 140 -20.01 -2.89 12.12
CA SER A 140 -19.24 -1.65 12.17
C SER A 140 -19.49 -0.91 13.49
N THR A 141 -18.43 -0.33 14.07
CA THR A 141 -18.57 0.52 15.26
C THR A 141 -19.38 1.75 14.88
N ASP A 142 -20.46 2.03 15.61
CA ASP A 142 -21.23 3.26 15.43
C ASP A 142 -20.36 4.51 15.67
N ALA A 143 -20.48 5.50 14.80
CA ALA A 143 -19.66 6.71 14.84
C ALA A 143 -19.82 7.49 16.16
N THR A 144 -21.02 7.50 16.75
CA THR A 144 -21.28 8.19 18.02
C THR A 144 -20.64 7.46 19.20
N VAL A 145 -20.58 6.13 19.16
CA VAL A 145 -19.89 5.31 20.17
C VAL A 145 -18.39 5.54 20.11
N PHE A 146 -17.81 5.60 18.91
CA PHE A 146 -16.40 5.95 18.71
C PHE A 146 -16.09 7.36 19.25
N ALA A 147 -16.91 8.36 18.91
CA ALA A 147 -16.72 9.75 19.36
C ALA A 147 -16.74 9.87 20.90
N LYS A 148 -17.72 9.24 21.58
CA LYS A 148 -17.80 9.24 23.06
C LYS A 148 -16.55 8.61 23.68
N HIS A 149 -16.04 7.53 23.10
CA HIS A 149 -14.81 6.87 23.57
C HIS A 149 -13.58 7.79 23.43
N VAL A 150 -13.44 8.46 22.28
CA VAL A 150 -12.34 9.39 22.02
C VAL A 150 -12.35 10.54 23.02
N VAL A 151 -13.49 11.22 23.19
CA VAL A 151 -13.63 12.35 24.14
C VAL A 151 -13.25 11.93 25.56
N LYS A 152 -13.76 10.78 26.03
CA LYS A 152 -13.44 10.25 27.36
C LYS A 152 -11.93 10.01 27.56
N LYS A 153 -11.23 9.51 26.53
CA LYS A 153 -9.78 9.24 26.60
C LYS A 153 -8.96 10.52 26.52
N VAL A 154 -9.36 11.48 25.70
CA VAL A 154 -8.68 12.79 25.56
C VAL A 154 -8.79 13.61 26.86
N LEU A 155 -9.94 13.59 27.53
CA LEU A 155 -10.16 14.33 28.78
C LEU A 155 -9.62 13.61 30.04
N SER A 156 -8.95 12.46 29.88
CA SER A 156 -8.39 11.74 31.02
C SER A 156 -7.14 12.43 31.59
N PRO A 157 -6.79 12.22 32.88
CA PRO A 157 -5.61 12.86 33.48
C PRO A 157 -4.28 12.55 32.78
N ARG A 158 -4.23 11.45 32.02
CA ARG A 158 -3.08 11.04 31.21
C ARG A 158 -3.57 10.57 29.85
N PRO A 159 -3.84 11.49 28.90
CA PRO A 159 -4.36 11.13 27.60
C PRO A 159 -3.33 10.30 26.82
N PRO A 160 -3.77 9.22 26.14
CA PRO A 160 -2.87 8.38 25.38
C PRO A 160 -2.37 9.10 24.11
N LYS A 161 -1.13 8.82 23.70
CA LYS A 161 -0.54 9.39 22.47
C LYS A 161 -1.26 8.95 21.19
N GLN A 162 -1.95 7.81 21.22
CA GLN A 162 -2.75 7.28 20.11
C GLN A 162 -4.00 6.59 20.66
N ILE A 163 -5.13 6.79 19.99
CA ILE A 163 -6.38 6.10 20.29
C ILE A 163 -6.71 5.21 19.10
N VAL A 164 -6.83 3.90 19.34
CA VAL A 164 -7.35 2.92 18.38
C VAL A 164 -8.51 2.21 19.08
N PHE A 165 -9.69 2.24 18.48
CA PHE A 165 -10.90 1.69 19.08
C PHE A 165 -11.82 1.08 18.02
N GLY A 166 -12.37 -0.09 18.32
CA GLY A 166 -13.25 -0.83 17.43
C GLY A 166 -13.33 -2.31 17.81
N HIS A 167 -14.34 -3.00 17.27
CA HIS A 167 -14.65 -4.39 17.61
C HIS A 167 -13.48 -5.37 17.43
N MET A 168 -12.62 -5.12 16.42
CA MET A 168 -11.50 -5.99 16.07
C MET A 168 -10.14 -5.46 16.53
N THR A 169 -10.09 -4.33 17.23
CA THR A 169 -8.83 -3.65 17.56
C THR A 169 -7.88 -4.53 18.37
N GLY A 170 -8.37 -5.23 19.39
CA GLY A 170 -7.55 -6.13 20.20
C GLY A 170 -6.94 -7.28 19.38
N LEU A 171 -7.75 -7.88 18.49
CA LEU A 171 -7.27 -8.94 17.60
C LEU A 171 -6.24 -8.40 16.60
N PHE A 172 -6.50 -7.25 15.99
CA PHE A 172 -5.59 -6.66 14.99
C PHE A 172 -4.28 -6.19 15.62
N ALA A 173 -4.31 -5.75 16.88
CA ALA A 173 -3.09 -5.49 17.65
C ALA A 173 -2.26 -6.77 17.79
N VAL A 174 -2.86 -7.91 18.14
CA VAL A 174 -2.12 -9.19 18.19
C VAL A 174 -1.61 -9.60 16.81
N LEU A 175 -2.45 -9.49 15.77
CA LEU A 175 -2.08 -9.84 14.41
C LEU A 175 -0.95 -8.96 13.85
N SER A 176 -0.82 -7.70 14.28
CA SER A 176 0.27 -6.83 13.80
C SER A 176 1.66 -7.28 14.26
N TRP A 177 1.74 -8.03 15.37
CA TRP A 177 2.99 -8.63 15.86
C TRP A 177 3.21 -10.06 15.37
N SER A 178 2.22 -10.64 14.68
CA SER A 178 2.29 -12.02 14.20
C SER A 178 3.13 -12.14 12.91
N PRO A 179 3.78 -13.29 12.67
CA PRO A 179 4.40 -13.58 11.38
C PRO A 179 3.41 -13.44 10.22
N LEU A 180 3.89 -13.05 9.05
CA LEU A 180 3.04 -12.81 7.87
C LEU A 180 2.14 -14.02 7.53
N TRP A 181 2.65 -15.24 7.66
CA TRP A 181 1.88 -16.45 7.39
C TRP A 181 0.70 -16.66 8.36
N VAL A 182 0.83 -16.24 9.63
CA VAL A 182 -0.27 -16.32 10.62
C VAL A 182 -1.38 -15.35 10.25
N ARG A 183 -0.98 -14.12 9.90
CA ARG A 183 -1.92 -13.08 9.47
C ARG A 183 -2.63 -13.49 8.17
N ASP A 184 -1.87 -14.02 7.23
CA ASP A 184 -2.40 -14.50 5.96
C ASP A 184 -3.33 -15.71 6.17
N LEU A 185 -3.04 -16.62 7.11
CA LEU A 185 -3.93 -17.72 7.49
C LEU A 185 -5.21 -17.23 8.17
N PHE A 186 -5.12 -16.24 9.06
CA PHE A 186 -6.29 -15.64 9.69
C PHE A 186 -7.24 -15.03 8.65
N PHE A 187 -6.70 -14.21 7.74
CA PHE A 187 -7.49 -13.66 6.65
C PHE A 187 -7.99 -14.75 5.70
N ALA A 188 -7.19 -15.79 5.46
CA ALA A 188 -7.60 -16.97 4.70
C ALA A 188 -8.85 -17.63 5.26
N ASN A 189 -8.90 -17.86 6.57
CA ASN A 189 -10.05 -18.47 7.21
C ASN A 189 -11.23 -17.50 7.32
N ARG A 190 -10.97 -16.25 7.71
CA ARG A 190 -12.00 -15.22 7.95
C ARG A 190 -12.77 -14.84 6.68
N PHE A 191 -12.09 -14.83 5.54
CA PHE A 191 -12.66 -14.50 4.23
C PHE A 191 -12.86 -15.73 3.34
N LYS A 192 -12.62 -16.95 3.84
CA LYS A 192 -12.77 -18.24 3.12
C LYS A 192 -11.89 -18.36 1.86
N LEU A 193 -10.67 -17.83 1.91
CA LEU A 193 -9.73 -17.73 0.79
C LEU A 193 -9.20 -19.08 0.28
N ASN A 194 -9.26 -20.14 1.10
CA ASN A 194 -8.73 -21.49 0.74
C ASN A 194 -9.77 -22.44 0.13
N LYS A 195 -11.03 -22.00 -0.07
CA LYS A 195 -12.01 -22.84 -0.76
C LYS A 195 -11.74 -22.79 -2.26
N LYS A 196 -11.35 -23.93 -2.85
CA LYS A 196 -11.43 -24.11 -4.30
C LYS A 196 -12.89 -23.91 -4.71
N ALA A 197 -13.11 -23.07 -5.72
CA ALA A 197 -14.37 -23.05 -6.46
C ALA A 197 -14.55 -24.35 -7.26
#